data_AF-A0A9D7AEB6-F1
#
_entry.id   AF-A0A9D7AEB6-F1
#
_cell.length_a   1.000
_cell.length_b   1.000
_cell.length_c   1.000
_cell.angle_alpha   90.00
_cell.angle_beta   90.00
_cell.angle_gamma   90.00
#
_symmetry.space_group_name_H-M   'P 1'
#
loop_
_entity.id
_entity.type
_entity.pdbx_description
1 polymer ?
#
loop_
_entity_poly.entity_id
_entity_poly.type
_entity_poly.pdbx_seq_one_letter_code
_entity_poly.pdbx_strand_id
1 'polypeptide(L)'
;NPESTTTYNRSLFKHWIDADKDCFDSRVEVLIAESKTWPQFKSRCKVSSGEWFSVYDNLTITDSAKLDIDHLVPLQEAWQSGADKWSNKKRQDFANDLSEGNSLIAVTLGSNRSKGSKEPQNWLPTNSYVCQYLIDWVDVKARWNLSVDQAEKDFIVNALNTCTNGGTPVSSNPTTPNPTTTTPTKTSGPVVSETGAPTGSTAKCKDGTYSFSKTRSGTCSRHGGVLEWLTN
;
A
#
# COMPACT_ATOMS: atom_id res chain seq x y z
N ASN A 1 -17.02 -6.35 17.04
CA ASN A 1 -16.81 -5.72 18.37
C ASN A 1 -16.89 -4.22 18.16
N PRO A 2 -17.40 -3.41 19.11
CA PRO A 2 -17.36 -1.97 18.97
C PRO A 2 -15.91 -1.45 19.03
N GLU A 3 -15.64 -0.37 18.30
CA GLU A 3 -14.37 0.35 18.30
C GLU A 3 -14.03 0.94 19.68
N SER A 4 -12.74 0.94 20.03
CA SER A 4 -12.24 1.56 21.26
C SER A 4 -12.39 3.09 21.21
N THR A 5 -12.88 3.67 22.30
CA THR A 5 -13.02 5.13 22.48
C THR A 5 -11.88 5.75 23.28
N THR A 6 -10.86 4.96 23.62
CA THR A 6 -9.69 5.45 24.35
C THR A 6 -8.88 6.44 23.52
N THR A 7 -8.19 7.38 24.18
CA THR A 7 -7.39 8.38 23.50
C THR A 7 -6.22 7.73 22.75
N TYR A 8 -6.24 7.83 21.43
CA TYR A 8 -5.16 7.37 20.57
C TYR A 8 -3.84 8.06 20.88
N ASN A 9 -2.77 7.28 21.06
CA ASN A 9 -1.41 7.78 21.23
C ASN A 9 -0.47 7.19 20.17
N ARG A 10 -0.20 7.99 19.12
CA ARG A 10 0.69 7.62 18.01
C ARG A 10 2.10 7.25 18.45
N SER A 11 2.62 7.87 19.52
CA SER A 11 4.00 7.63 19.96
C SER A 11 4.27 6.20 20.44
N LEU A 12 3.20 5.43 20.76
CA LEU A 12 3.31 4.03 21.15
C LEU A 12 3.54 3.09 19.96
N PHE A 13 3.33 3.55 18.73
CA PHE A 13 3.65 2.85 17.49
C PHE A 13 5.02 3.30 17.00
N LYS A 14 6.08 2.76 17.59
CA LYS A 14 7.44 3.03 17.11
C LYS A 14 7.58 2.51 15.68
N HIS A 15 7.71 3.40 14.71
CA HIS A 15 7.88 3.07 13.30
C HIS A 15 9.19 3.60 12.73
N TRP A 16 9.52 3.05 11.57
CA TRP A 16 10.77 3.21 10.85
C TRP A 16 11.94 2.67 11.67
N ILE A 17 11.83 1.39 12.03
CA ILE A 17 12.94 0.65 12.62
C ILE A 17 13.81 0.07 11.52
N ASP A 18 15.11 0.08 11.76
CA ASP A 18 16.09 -0.71 11.03
C ASP A 18 16.22 -2.05 11.75
N ALA A 19 15.53 -3.07 11.23
CA ALA A 19 15.34 -4.35 11.92
C ALA A 19 16.57 -5.26 11.80
N ASP A 20 17.23 -5.25 10.65
CA ASP A 20 18.38 -6.10 10.33
C ASP A 20 19.73 -5.36 10.42
N LYS A 21 19.72 -4.05 10.72
CA LYS A 21 20.88 -3.20 10.97
C LYS A 21 21.73 -2.96 9.74
N ASP A 22 21.12 -2.99 8.56
CA ASP A 22 21.80 -2.67 7.31
C ASP A 22 21.77 -1.16 6.97
N CYS A 23 21.01 -0.41 7.77
CA CYS A 23 20.66 1.02 7.75
C CYS A 23 19.36 1.41 7.03
N PHE A 24 18.67 0.45 6.43
CA PHE A 24 17.36 0.67 5.84
C PHE A 24 16.27 0.49 6.89
N ASP A 25 15.64 1.61 7.26
CA ASP A 25 14.42 1.52 8.05
C ASP A 25 13.26 0.98 7.20
N SER A 26 12.17 0.57 7.85
CA SER A 26 11.00 0.02 7.14
C SER A 26 10.44 0.94 6.05
N ARG A 27 10.66 2.27 6.13
CA ARG A 27 10.25 3.17 5.04
C ARG A 27 11.15 2.98 3.82
N VAL A 28 12.46 2.94 4.03
CA VAL A 28 13.43 2.72 2.96
C VAL A 28 13.22 1.34 2.34
N GLU A 29 12.94 0.32 3.16
CA GLU A 29 12.61 -1.02 2.69
C GLU A 29 11.43 -1.04 1.72
N VAL A 30 10.32 -0.37 2.07
CA VAL A 30 9.15 -0.27 1.17
C VAL A 30 9.50 0.50 -0.09
N LEU A 31 10.25 1.60 0.02
CA LEU A 31 10.68 2.37 -1.16
C LEU A 31 11.56 1.54 -2.11
N ILE A 32 12.42 0.66 -1.58
CA ILE A 32 13.22 -0.25 -2.41
C ILE A 32 12.34 -1.33 -3.03
N ALA A 33 11.47 -1.96 -2.23
CA ALA A 33 10.63 -3.07 -2.65
C ALA A 33 9.60 -2.69 -3.72
N GLU A 34 9.05 -1.47 -3.67
CA GLU A 34 7.97 -1.02 -4.56
C GLU A 34 8.44 -0.23 -5.76
N SER A 35 9.74 0.07 -5.84
CA SER A 35 10.26 0.75 -7.01
C SER A 35 10.34 -0.21 -8.20
N LYS A 36 9.78 0.20 -9.34
CA LYS A 36 9.86 -0.52 -10.61
C LYS A 36 11.28 -0.54 -11.19
N THR A 37 12.10 0.40 -10.79
CA THR A 37 13.51 0.52 -11.17
C THR A 37 14.37 0.58 -9.91
N TRP A 38 15.65 0.21 -10.01
CA TRP A 38 16.53 0.29 -8.86
C TRP A 38 16.64 1.75 -8.36
N PRO A 39 16.32 2.05 -7.08
CA PRO A 39 16.32 3.41 -6.58
C PRO A 39 17.72 4.02 -6.55
N GLN A 40 17.77 5.33 -6.72
CA GLN A 40 18.96 6.13 -6.43
C GLN A 40 18.89 6.65 -5.00
N PHE A 41 20.05 6.93 -4.41
CA PHE A 41 20.19 7.25 -2.99
C PHE A 41 20.91 8.60 -2.82
N LYS A 42 20.39 9.50 -1.97
CA LYS A 42 21.08 10.76 -1.58
C LYS A 42 22.25 10.49 -0.63
N SER A 43 22.08 9.46 0.20
CA SER A 43 23.09 8.91 1.10
C SER A 43 22.79 7.43 1.27
N ARG A 44 23.73 6.66 1.85
CA ARG A 44 23.62 5.20 2.00
C ARG A 44 22.21 4.71 2.38
N CYS A 45 21.52 5.43 3.26
CA CYS A 45 20.27 5.00 3.90
C CYS A 45 19.07 5.89 3.52
N LYS A 46 19.17 6.68 2.44
CA LYS A 46 18.13 7.62 2.05
C LYS A 46 17.90 7.60 0.56
N VAL A 47 16.80 6.98 0.14
CA VAL A 47 16.34 6.99 -1.24
C VAL A 47 16.09 8.43 -1.70
N SER A 48 16.52 8.74 -2.92
CA SER A 48 16.29 10.02 -3.60
C SER A 48 15.18 9.89 -4.63
N SER A 49 15.32 8.91 -5.51
CA SER A 49 14.50 8.76 -6.71
C SER A 49 14.44 7.29 -7.13
N GLY A 50 13.48 6.99 -7.98
CA GLY A 50 13.16 5.64 -8.46
C GLY A 50 11.94 5.77 -9.36
N GLU A 51 11.12 4.73 -9.46
CA GLU A 51 9.82 4.80 -10.13
C GLU A 51 8.79 4.02 -9.31
N TRP A 52 7.82 4.72 -8.73
CA TRP A 52 6.76 4.12 -7.91
C TRP A 52 5.40 4.39 -8.55
N PHE A 53 4.49 3.43 -8.42
CA PHE A 53 3.11 3.58 -8.85
C PHE A 53 2.21 3.64 -7.62
N SER A 54 1.60 4.80 -7.37
CA SER A 54 0.66 5.01 -6.29
C SER A 54 -0.71 4.45 -6.67
N VAL A 55 -1.05 3.29 -6.10
CA VAL A 55 -2.30 2.58 -6.42
C VAL A 55 -3.56 3.33 -6.00
N TYR A 56 -3.46 4.28 -5.05
CA TYR A 56 -4.61 5.06 -4.59
C TYR A 56 -5.13 6.07 -5.62
N ASP A 57 -4.27 6.54 -6.52
CA ASP A 57 -4.59 7.61 -7.47
C ASP A 57 -4.03 7.40 -8.89
N ASN A 58 -3.45 6.22 -9.16
CA ASN A 58 -2.87 5.83 -10.45
C ASN A 58 -1.75 6.76 -10.95
N LEU A 59 -1.05 7.44 -10.04
CA LEU A 59 0.07 8.31 -10.40
C LEU A 59 1.40 7.57 -10.33
N THR A 60 2.25 7.78 -11.35
CA THR A 60 3.64 7.35 -11.31
C THR A 60 4.51 8.49 -10.78
N ILE A 61 5.30 8.22 -9.75
CA ILE A 61 6.14 9.18 -9.04
C ILE A 61 7.58 8.73 -9.12
N THR A 62 8.49 9.65 -9.40
CA THR A 62 9.94 9.36 -9.47
C THR A 62 10.76 10.01 -8.36
N ASP A 63 10.17 10.96 -7.63
CA ASP A 63 10.79 11.63 -6.50
C ASP A 63 10.23 11.07 -5.18
N SER A 64 11.09 10.41 -4.40
CA SER A 64 10.71 9.80 -3.12
C SER A 64 10.17 10.79 -2.10
N ALA A 65 10.46 12.09 -2.24
CA ALA A 65 9.93 13.15 -1.38
C ALA A 65 8.44 13.42 -1.62
N LYS A 66 7.87 12.93 -2.73
CA LYS A 66 6.44 13.04 -3.07
C LYS A 66 5.62 11.81 -2.67
N LEU A 67 6.23 10.88 -1.95
CA LEU A 67 5.60 9.66 -1.46
C LEU A 67 5.54 9.64 0.07
N ASP A 68 4.45 9.07 0.57
CA ASP A 68 4.37 8.55 1.93
C ASP A 68 4.34 7.02 1.87
N ILE A 69 4.79 6.39 2.97
CA ILE A 69 4.50 4.98 3.22
C ILE A 69 3.28 4.97 4.12
N ASP A 70 2.15 4.61 3.55
CA ASP A 70 0.88 4.50 4.26
C ASP A 70 0.79 3.15 4.98
N HIS A 71 0.17 3.15 6.15
CA HIS A 71 -0.33 1.94 6.79
C HIS A 71 -1.73 1.68 6.22
N LEU A 72 -1.88 0.62 5.43
CA LEU A 72 -3.15 0.34 4.73
C LEU A 72 -4.33 0.35 5.71
N VAL A 73 -4.20 -0.36 6.84
CA VAL A 73 -4.99 -0.09 8.05
C VAL A 73 -4.26 0.97 8.88
N PRO A 74 -4.79 2.22 8.99
CA PRO A 74 -4.11 3.30 9.70
C PRO A 74 -3.81 2.95 11.16
N LEU A 75 -2.71 3.47 11.71
CA LEU A 75 -2.33 3.24 13.12
C LEU A 75 -3.42 3.63 14.13
N GLN A 76 -4.16 4.72 13.84
CA GLN A 76 -5.29 5.13 14.67
C GLN A 76 -6.47 4.16 14.55
N GLU A 77 -6.74 3.66 13.34
CA GLU A 77 -7.76 2.63 13.17
C GLU A 77 -7.34 1.37 13.94
N ALA A 78 -6.14 0.84 13.72
CA ALA A 78 -5.65 -0.32 14.46
C ALA A 78 -5.79 -0.15 16.00
N TRP A 79 -5.55 1.07 16.53
CA TRP A 79 -5.79 1.40 17.93
C TRP A 79 -7.25 1.19 18.35
N GLN A 80 -8.19 1.77 17.59
CA GLN A 80 -9.62 1.63 17.81
C GLN A 80 -10.03 0.15 17.72
N SER A 81 -9.49 -0.56 16.73
CA SER A 81 -9.74 -1.97 16.46
C SER A 81 -9.02 -2.96 17.40
N GLY A 82 -8.49 -2.49 18.55
CA GLY A 82 -7.98 -3.32 19.64
C GLY A 82 -6.46 -3.30 19.86
N ALA A 83 -5.70 -2.51 19.09
CA ALA A 83 -4.28 -2.30 19.34
C ALA A 83 -4.00 -1.41 20.56
N ASP A 84 -5.02 -0.75 21.12
CA ASP A 84 -4.95 -0.08 22.42
C ASP A 84 -4.48 -1.03 23.54
N LYS A 85 -4.93 -2.28 23.50
CA LYS A 85 -4.61 -3.34 24.47
C LYS A 85 -3.29 -4.07 24.20
N TRP A 86 -2.63 -3.79 23.07
CA TRP A 86 -1.40 -4.47 22.72
C TRP A 86 -0.22 -4.03 23.59
N SER A 87 0.81 -4.88 23.64
CA SER A 87 2.11 -4.46 24.14
C SER A 87 2.76 -3.45 23.18
N ASN A 88 3.70 -2.65 23.68
CA ASN A 88 4.49 -1.73 22.84
C ASN A 88 5.22 -2.48 21.72
N LYS A 89 5.71 -3.69 22.00
CA LYS A 89 6.38 -4.54 21.00
C LYS A 89 5.43 -4.95 19.88
N LYS A 90 4.20 -5.38 20.19
CA LYS A 90 3.22 -5.77 19.15
C LYS A 90 2.79 -4.56 18.31
N ARG A 91 2.63 -3.36 18.91
CA ARG A 91 2.39 -2.11 18.14
C ARG A 91 3.55 -1.75 17.23
N GLN A 92 4.80 -1.90 17.71
CA GLN A 92 5.99 -1.73 16.88
C GLN A 92 6.01 -2.74 15.72
N ASP A 93 5.73 -4.01 16.00
CA ASP A 93 5.75 -5.06 14.96
C ASP A 93 4.70 -4.76 13.87
N PHE A 94 3.47 -4.33 14.25
CA PHE A 94 2.44 -3.89 13.29
C PHE A 94 2.88 -2.69 12.46
N ALA A 95 3.46 -1.68 13.11
CA ALA A 95 3.85 -0.45 12.43
C ALA A 95 5.02 -0.62 11.45
N ASN A 96 5.69 -1.77 11.47
CA ASN A 96 6.84 -2.12 10.64
C ASN A 96 6.63 -3.46 9.91
N ASP A 97 5.38 -3.88 9.71
CA ASP A 97 5.09 -5.16 9.06
C ASP A 97 5.41 -5.12 7.56
N LEU A 98 6.55 -5.69 7.20
CA LEU A 98 6.98 -5.91 5.80
C LEU A 98 6.64 -7.32 5.29
N SER A 99 6.08 -8.16 6.15
CA SER A 99 5.85 -9.59 5.85
C SER A 99 4.50 -9.84 5.16
N GLU A 100 3.60 -8.86 5.20
CA GLU A 100 2.41 -8.79 4.37
C GLU A 100 2.62 -7.71 3.30
N GLY A 101 2.43 -8.06 2.03
CA GLY A 101 2.78 -7.18 0.90
C GLY A 101 2.04 -5.84 0.89
N ASN A 102 0.91 -5.76 1.60
CA ASN A 102 -0.01 -4.63 1.56
C ASN A 102 -0.19 -3.95 2.93
N SER A 103 0.53 -4.35 3.99
CA SER A 103 0.48 -3.66 5.30
C SER A 103 1.04 -2.24 5.23
N LEU A 104 2.13 -2.07 4.46
CA LEU A 104 2.79 -0.79 4.18
C LEU A 104 2.89 -0.57 2.67
N ILE A 105 2.49 0.61 2.19
CA ILE A 105 2.41 0.90 0.75
C ILE A 105 2.88 2.31 0.40
N ALA A 106 3.69 2.45 -0.66
CA ALA A 106 4.14 3.74 -1.17
C ALA A 106 3.04 4.40 -2.02
N VAL A 107 2.51 5.51 -1.53
CA VAL A 107 1.43 6.26 -2.18
C VAL A 107 1.75 7.75 -2.20
N THR A 108 1.06 8.52 -3.03
CA THR A 108 1.27 9.97 -3.05
C THR A 108 0.90 10.60 -1.70
N LEU A 109 1.59 11.69 -1.34
CA LEU A 109 1.26 12.47 -0.14
C LEU A 109 -0.23 12.90 -0.11
N GLY A 110 -0.78 13.26 -1.27
CA GLY A 110 -2.15 13.76 -1.39
C GLY A 110 -3.19 12.69 -1.08
N SER A 111 -3.04 11.51 -1.68
CA SER A 111 -3.95 10.38 -1.45
C SER A 111 -3.87 9.87 -0.01
N ASN A 112 -2.66 9.74 0.56
CA ASN A 112 -2.46 9.35 1.95
C ASN A 112 -3.13 10.31 2.94
N ARG A 113 -2.98 11.62 2.73
CA ARG A 113 -3.64 12.64 3.58
C ARG A 113 -5.15 12.66 3.41
N SER A 114 -5.64 12.41 2.19
CA SER A 114 -7.08 12.28 1.91
C SER A 114 -7.68 11.09 2.67
N LYS A 115 -6.97 9.95 2.71
CA LYS A 115 -7.34 8.78 3.52
C LYS A 115 -7.31 9.10 5.01
N GLY A 116 -6.15 9.47 5.54
CA GLY A 116 -5.96 9.68 6.98
C GLY A 116 -6.24 8.42 7.78
N SER A 117 -7.03 8.53 8.86
CA SER A 117 -7.45 7.39 9.68
C SER A 117 -8.83 6.82 9.32
N LYS A 118 -9.37 7.18 8.16
CA LYS A 118 -10.72 6.78 7.75
C LYS A 118 -10.77 5.29 7.40
N GLU A 119 -11.82 4.65 7.85
CA GLU A 119 -12.22 3.30 7.44
C GLU A 119 -12.82 3.28 6.02
N PRO A 120 -12.96 2.11 5.37
CA PRO A 120 -13.40 1.98 3.98
C PRO A 120 -14.74 2.66 3.66
N GLN A 121 -15.69 2.70 4.61
CA GLN A 121 -16.98 3.37 4.41
C GLN A 121 -16.88 4.90 4.29
N ASN A 122 -15.76 5.48 4.74
CA ASN A 122 -15.51 6.91 4.75
C ASN A 122 -14.44 7.33 3.73
N TRP A 123 -13.63 6.39 3.24
CA TRP A 123 -12.66 6.64 2.19
C TRP A 123 -12.36 5.38 1.38
N LEU A 124 -12.38 5.51 0.06
CA LEU A 124 -11.92 4.51 -0.89
C LEU A 124 -11.08 5.18 -1.98
N PRO A 125 -10.11 4.47 -2.58
CA PRO A 125 -9.56 4.91 -3.85
C PRO A 125 -10.69 4.94 -4.90
N THR A 126 -10.62 5.88 -5.85
CA THR A 126 -11.66 6.11 -6.85
C THR A 126 -11.37 5.42 -8.19
N ASN A 127 -10.42 4.50 -8.20
CA ASN A 127 -9.94 3.80 -9.38
C ASN A 127 -10.18 2.28 -9.26
N SER A 128 -9.65 1.51 -10.21
CA SER A 128 -9.82 0.05 -10.26
C SER A 128 -9.25 -0.70 -9.05
N TYR A 129 -8.46 -0.06 -8.19
CA TYR A 129 -7.86 -0.67 -7.00
C TYR A 129 -8.88 -0.89 -5.87
N VAL A 130 -10.07 -0.28 -5.92
CA VAL A 130 -11.06 -0.33 -4.80
C VAL A 130 -11.38 -1.73 -4.30
N CYS A 131 -11.52 -2.72 -5.18
CA CYS A 131 -11.84 -4.09 -4.78
C CYS A 131 -10.65 -4.77 -4.11
N GLN A 132 -9.44 -4.54 -4.63
CA GLN A 132 -8.21 -5.07 -4.04
C GLN A 132 -7.93 -4.39 -2.68
N TYR A 133 -8.15 -3.07 -2.58
CA TYR A 133 -8.04 -2.33 -1.32
C TYR A 133 -8.90 -2.94 -0.20
N LEU A 134 -10.14 -3.34 -0.50
CA LEU A 134 -11.03 -3.98 0.47
C LEU A 134 -10.55 -5.38 0.89
N ILE A 135 -10.00 -6.15 -0.04
CA ILE A 135 -9.42 -7.47 0.25
C ILE A 135 -8.19 -7.29 1.14
N ASP A 136 -7.27 -6.42 0.74
CA ASP A 136 -6.04 -6.13 1.48
C ASP A 136 -6.35 -5.64 2.90
N TRP A 137 -7.38 -4.79 3.05
CA TRP A 137 -7.84 -4.30 4.34
C TRP A 137 -8.27 -5.43 5.28
N VAL A 138 -9.08 -6.37 4.76
CA VAL A 138 -9.53 -7.55 5.51
C VAL A 138 -8.35 -8.46 5.87
N ASP A 139 -7.42 -8.67 4.94
CA ASP A 139 -6.24 -9.52 5.15
C ASP A 139 -5.33 -8.95 6.25
N VAL A 140 -5.06 -7.64 6.23
CA VAL A 140 -4.28 -6.96 7.28
C VAL A 140 -4.99 -7.05 8.64
N LYS A 141 -6.30 -6.79 8.70
CA LYS A 141 -7.06 -6.91 9.96
C LYS A 141 -7.05 -8.33 10.50
N ALA A 142 -7.23 -9.33 9.63
CA ALA A 142 -7.20 -10.74 10.01
C ALA A 142 -5.83 -11.16 10.54
N ARG A 143 -4.75 -10.80 9.84
CA ARG A 143 -3.36 -11.08 10.22
C ARG A 143 -3.04 -10.59 11.64
N TRP A 144 -3.48 -9.39 11.98
CA TRP A 144 -3.16 -8.75 13.25
C TRP A 144 -4.20 -8.99 14.35
N ASN A 145 -5.27 -9.73 14.03
CA ASN A 145 -6.42 -9.97 14.90
C ASN A 145 -7.01 -8.64 15.41
N LEU A 146 -7.20 -7.70 14.48
CA LEU A 146 -7.92 -6.46 14.69
C LEU A 146 -9.43 -6.72 14.55
N SER A 147 -10.25 -6.03 15.34
CA SER A 147 -11.69 -6.12 15.19
C SER A 147 -12.17 -5.43 13.93
N VAL A 148 -13.35 -5.85 13.50
CA VAL A 148 -14.19 -5.14 12.54
C VAL A 148 -15.50 -4.86 13.27
N ASP A 149 -15.91 -3.59 13.30
CA ASP A 149 -17.21 -3.24 13.86
C ASP A 149 -18.35 -3.61 12.90
N GLN A 150 -19.60 -3.46 13.35
CA GLN A 150 -20.74 -3.91 12.55
C GLN A 150 -20.94 -3.04 11.30
N ALA A 151 -20.74 -1.72 11.41
CA ALA A 151 -20.95 -0.80 10.29
C ALA A 151 -19.86 -0.99 9.21
N GLU A 152 -18.62 -1.15 9.64
CA GLU A 152 -17.49 -1.48 8.77
C GLU A 152 -17.73 -2.82 8.06
N LYS A 153 -18.13 -3.85 8.81
CA LYS A 153 -18.41 -5.18 8.25
C LYS A 153 -19.52 -5.13 7.20
N ASP A 154 -20.63 -4.48 7.51
CA ASP A 154 -21.77 -4.37 6.60
C ASP A 154 -21.38 -3.63 5.32
N PHE A 155 -20.58 -2.57 5.43
CA PHE A 155 -20.05 -1.86 4.28
C PHE A 155 -19.12 -2.75 3.43
N ILE A 156 -18.11 -3.39 4.04
CA ILE A 156 -17.13 -4.22 3.32
C ILE A 156 -17.82 -5.37 2.59
N VAL A 157 -18.77 -6.06 3.24
CA VAL A 157 -19.51 -7.17 2.62
C VAL A 157 -20.30 -6.68 1.40
N ASN A 158 -21.03 -5.57 1.52
CA ASN A 158 -21.81 -5.01 0.41
C ASN A 158 -20.91 -4.51 -0.73
N ALA A 159 -19.78 -3.90 -0.40
CA ALA A 159 -18.80 -3.43 -1.36
C ALA A 159 -18.14 -4.60 -2.13
N LEU A 160 -17.73 -5.66 -1.43
CA LEU A 160 -17.20 -6.86 -2.08
C LEU A 160 -18.24 -7.58 -2.95
N ASN A 161 -19.51 -7.61 -2.51
CA ASN A 161 -20.60 -8.09 -3.38
C ASN A 161 -20.72 -7.25 -4.65
N THR A 162 -20.59 -5.92 -4.55
CA THR A 162 -20.58 -5.03 -5.73
C THR A 162 -19.41 -5.36 -6.66
N CYS A 163 -18.21 -5.60 -6.11
CA CYS A 163 -17.04 -6.03 -6.88
C CYS A 163 -17.28 -7.33 -7.64
N THR A 164 -17.84 -8.35 -6.99
CA THR A 164 -18.12 -9.65 -7.65
C THR A 164 -19.17 -9.56 -8.76
N ASN A 165 -20.04 -8.56 -8.70
CA ASN A 165 -21.03 -8.26 -9.74
C ASN A 165 -20.50 -7.32 -10.83
N GLY A 166 -19.19 -7.04 -10.87
CA GLY A 166 -18.55 -6.18 -11.86
C GLY A 166 -18.77 -4.68 -11.63
N GLY A 167 -19.34 -4.29 -10.49
CA GLY A 167 -19.52 -2.90 -10.09
C GLY A 167 -18.29 -2.31 -9.40
N THR A 168 -18.29 -0.99 -9.23
CA THR A 168 -17.25 -0.25 -8.50
C THR A 168 -17.86 0.32 -7.22
N PRO A 169 -17.45 -0.16 -6.03
CA PRO A 169 -17.90 0.41 -4.76
C PRO A 169 -17.51 1.88 -4.61
N VAL A 170 -18.33 2.63 -3.89
CA VAL A 170 -18.07 4.02 -3.53
C VAL A 170 -18.20 4.21 -2.02
N SER A 171 -17.41 5.12 -1.46
CA SER A 171 -17.49 5.50 -0.04
C SER A 171 -18.87 6.11 0.24
N SER A 172 -19.44 5.84 1.41
CA SER A 172 -20.73 6.37 1.85
C SER A 172 -20.67 7.83 2.28
N ASN A 173 -19.46 8.34 2.58
CA ASN A 173 -19.22 9.74 2.90
C ASN A 173 -17.99 10.24 2.12
N PRO A 174 -18.09 10.37 0.79
CA PRO A 174 -16.97 10.82 -0.02
C PRO A 174 -16.65 12.25 0.42
N THR A 175 -15.54 12.44 1.12
CA THR A 175 -15.01 13.79 1.31
C THR A 175 -14.74 14.32 -0.09
N THR A 176 -15.50 15.31 -0.51
CA THR A 176 -15.41 15.96 -1.81
C THR A 176 -13.95 16.23 -2.16
N PRO A 177 -13.48 15.89 -3.38
CA PRO A 177 -12.21 16.43 -3.83
C PRO A 177 -12.36 17.94 -3.90
N ASN A 178 -11.52 18.67 -3.16
CA ASN A 178 -11.36 20.10 -3.36
C ASN A 178 -11.02 20.32 -4.86
N PRO A 179 -11.82 21.07 -5.64
CA PRO A 179 -11.52 21.32 -7.04
C PRO A 179 -10.40 22.36 -7.10
N THR A 180 -9.16 21.92 -6.95
CA THR A 180 -8.03 22.63 -7.56
C THR A 180 -7.72 21.94 -8.86
N THR A 181 -8.57 22.20 -9.85
CA THR A 181 -8.27 21.99 -11.25
C THR A 181 -7.07 22.89 -11.60
N THR A 182 -5.88 22.36 -11.42
CA THR A 182 -4.77 22.69 -12.30
C THR A 182 -4.38 21.39 -12.96
N THR A 183 -4.82 21.25 -14.20
CA THR A 183 -4.39 20.23 -15.15
C THR A 183 -2.87 20.08 -15.06
N PRO A 184 -2.32 18.94 -14.60
CA PRO A 184 -0.97 18.58 -14.97
C PRO A 184 -1.04 18.12 -16.41
N THR A 185 -0.24 18.75 -17.26
CA THR A 185 -0.04 18.36 -18.64
C THR A 185 0.12 16.84 -18.72
N LYS A 186 -0.78 16.21 -19.48
CA LYS A 186 -0.67 14.83 -19.95
C LYS A 186 0.59 14.75 -20.82
N THR A 187 1.75 14.52 -20.19
CA THR A 187 2.94 14.13 -20.93
C THR A 187 2.70 12.71 -21.38
N SER A 188 2.45 12.55 -22.68
CA SER A 188 2.37 11.27 -23.38
C SER A 188 3.61 10.44 -23.04
N GLY A 189 3.48 9.53 -22.08
CA GLY A 189 4.41 8.42 -21.92
C GLY A 189 4.35 7.52 -23.16
N PRO A 190 5.46 6.85 -23.51
CA PRO A 190 5.54 6.10 -24.74
C PRO A 190 4.51 4.96 -24.72
N VAL A 191 3.85 4.82 -25.86
CA VAL A 191 2.95 3.72 -26.21
C VAL A 191 3.70 2.41 -25.94
N VAL A 192 3.18 1.59 -25.02
CA VAL A 192 3.70 0.24 -24.80
C VAL A 192 3.38 -0.56 -26.06
N SER A 193 4.41 -0.81 -26.88
CA SER A 193 4.33 -1.82 -27.94
C SER A 193 4.44 -3.20 -27.31
N GLU A 194 3.48 -4.04 -27.64
CA GLU A 194 3.56 -5.49 -27.48
C GLU A 194 4.84 -6.02 -28.12
N THR A 195 5.30 -7.16 -27.60
CA THR A 195 6.44 -8.01 -28.02
C THR A 195 7.75 -7.78 -27.27
N GLY A 196 7.82 -8.37 -26.08
CA GLY A 196 9.07 -8.67 -25.38
C GLY A 196 9.00 -8.43 -23.88
N ALA A 197 9.65 -9.31 -23.11
CA ALA A 197 9.92 -9.03 -21.71
C ALA A 197 10.90 -7.84 -21.60
N PRO A 198 10.71 -6.90 -20.65
CA PRO A 198 11.65 -5.79 -20.46
C PRO A 198 13.08 -6.30 -20.19
N THR A 199 14.08 -5.68 -20.82
CA THR A 199 15.49 -6.06 -20.67
C THR A 199 15.91 -6.09 -19.19
N GLY A 200 16.50 -7.21 -18.75
CA GLY A 200 16.94 -7.40 -17.37
C GLY A 200 15.89 -7.95 -16.41
N SER A 201 14.66 -8.19 -16.89
CA SER A 201 13.67 -8.93 -16.11
C SER A 201 14.13 -10.36 -15.85
N THR A 202 13.88 -10.84 -14.63
CA THR A 202 14.32 -12.15 -14.15
C THR A 202 13.15 -13.11 -14.03
N ALA A 203 11.91 -12.61 -13.95
CA ALA A 203 10.70 -13.42 -13.92
C ALA A 203 9.49 -12.68 -14.50
N LYS A 204 8.55 -13.44 -15.05
CA LYS A 204 7.19 -13.00 -15.35
C LYS A 204 6.25 -13.50 -14.26
N CYS A 205 5.36 -12.64 -13.80
CA CYS A 205 4.39 -12.94 -12.76
C CYS A 205 3.04 -13.38 -13.34
N LYS A 206 2.16 -13.99 -12.52
CA LYS A 206 0.88 -14.55 -13.01
C LYS A 206 -0.11 -13.51 -13.49
N ASP A 207 -0.02 -12.29 -12.99
CA ASP A 207 -0.83 -11.16 -13.46
C ASP A 207 -0.29 -10.51 -14.75
N GLY A 208 0.78 -11.06 -15.33
CA GLY A 208 1.39 -10.58 -16.58
C GLY A 208 2.48 -9.52 -16.40
N THR A 209 2.73 -9.07 -15.16
CA THR A 209 3.83 -8.15 -14.84
C THR A 209 5.20 -8.85 -14.85
N TYR A 210 6.28 -8.08 -14.80
CA TYR A 210 7.66 -8.59 -14.79
C TYR A 210 8.38 -8.19 -13.51
N SER A 211 9.09 -9.13 -12.90
CA SER A 211 9.98 -8.90 -11.78
C SER A 211 11.43 -8.83 -12.24
N PHE A 212 12.22 -8.03 -11.51
CA PHE A 212 13.66 -7.85 -11.71
C PHE A 212 14.46 -8.37 -10.51
N SER A 213 13.80 -9.05 -9.58
CA SER A 213 14.43 -9.61 -8.38
C SER A 213 15.42 -10.71 -8.75
N LYS A 214 16.63 -10.65 -8.19
CA LYS A 214 17.67 -11.68 -8.38
C LYS A 214 17.53 -12.86 -7.41
N THR A 215 16.61 -12.81 -6.47
CA THR A 215 16.39 -13.84 -5.46
C THR A 215 15.11 -14.62 -5.75
N ARG A 216 15.05 -15.89 -5.33
CA ARG A 216 13.85 -16.72 -5.53
C ARG A 216 12.78 -16.52 -4.46
N SER A 217 13.16 -16.06 -3.28
CA SER A 217 12.23 -15.79 -2.18
C SER A 217 11.51 -14.45 -2.40
N GLY A 218 10.18 -14.47 -2.43
CA GLY A 218 9.34 -13.27 -2.53
C GLY A 218 9.12 -12.73 -3.95
N THR A 219 9.77 -13.29 -4.97
CA THR A 219 9.58 -12.86 -6.36
C THR A 219 8.15 -13.11 -6.83
N CYS A 220 7.54 -12.07 -7.40
CA CYS A 220 6.13 -12.06 -7.81
C CYS A 220 5.13 -12.37 -6.69
N SER A 221 5.51 -12.29 -5.40
CA SER A 221 4.57 -12.58 -4.29
C SER A 221 3.32 -11.70 -4.33
N ARG A 222 3.47 -10.44 -4.74
CA ARG A 222 2.40 -9.46 -4.94
C ARG A 222 1.64 -9.59 -6.26
N HIS A 223 2.07 -10.52 -7.10
CA HIS A 223 1.60 -10.70 -8.48
C HIS A 223 1.13 -12.15 -8.74
N GLY A 224 0.66 -12.83 -7.68
CA GLY A 224 0.14 -14.20 -7.73
C GLY A 224 1.20 -15.32 -7.79
N GLY A 225 2.46 -14.97 -7.54
CA GLY A 225 3.61 -15.84 -7.69
C GLY A 225 4.23 -15.79 -9.09
N VAL A 226 5.39 -16.43 -9.23
CA VAL A 226 6.10 -16.49 -10.52
C VAL A 226 5.31 -17.36 -11.49
N LEU A 227 5.01 -16.82 -12.66
CA LEU A 227 4.48 -17.56 -13.80
C LEU A 227 5.62 -18.26 -14.55
N GLU A 228 6.70 -17.53 -14.82
CA GLU A 228 7.86 -18.03 -15.58
C GLU A 228 9.14 -17.33 -15.11
N TRP A 229 10.24 -18.08 -14.97
CA TRP A 229 11.56 -17.48 -14.77
C TRP A 229 12.18 -17.16 -16.12
N LEU A 230 12.60 -15.91 -16.31
CA LEU A 230 13.21 -15.44 -17.55
C LEU A 230 14.72 -15.60 -17.43
N THR A 231 15.30 -16.44 -18.30
CA THR A 231 16.75 -16.55 -18.43
C THR A 231 17.25 -15.38 -19.28
N ASN A 232 18.13 -14.55 -18.71
CA ASN A 232 19.01 -13.70 -19.52
C ASN A 232 20.10 -14.57 -20.16
#